data_AF-E2C6Y2-F1
#
_entry.id   AF-E2C6Y2-F1
#
_cell.length_a   1.000
_cell.length_b   1.000
_cell.length_c   1.000
_cell.angle_alpha   90.00
_cell.angle_beta   90.00
_cell.angle_gamma   90.00
#
_symmetry.space_group_name_H-M   'P 1'
#
loop_
_entity.id
_entity.type
_entity.pdbx_description
1 polymer ?
#
loop_
_entity_poly.entity_id
_entity_poly.type
_entity_poly.pdbx_seq_one_letter_code
_entity_poly.pdbx_strand_id
1 'polypeptide(L)'
;PVIIAGDFNAHSTEWGCSPRQEDPRGRAVVDWAAGHGLLLINRGSTSTCVRPKGESVIDLTWASPSAARMFREWVVEAEGETLSDHRYIVLTLCLCTPKR
;
A
#
# COMPACT_ATOMS: atom_id res chain seq x y z
N PRO A 1 1.94 0.84 -18.01
CA PRO A 1 1.54 1.12 -16.62
C PRO A 1 1.93 -0.07 -15.74
N VAL A 2 2.47 0.18 -14.53
CA VAL A 2 2.87 -0.86 -13.57
C VAL A 2 2.24 -0.56 -12.21
N ILE A 3 1.66 -1.59 -11.59
CA ILE A 3 1.17 -1.63 -10.21
C ILE A 3 1.87 -2.78 -9.49
N ILE A 4 2.37 -2.54 -8.29
CA ILE A 4 2.99 -3.55 -7.43
C ILE A 4 2.25 -3.51 -6.10
N ALA A 5 1.60 -4.61 -5.73
CA ALA A 5 0.86 -4.72 -4.47
C ALA A 5 1.23 -6.03 -3.77
N GLY A 6 1.35 -5.99 -2.45
CA GLY A 6 1.63 -7.18 -1.65
C GLY A 6 2.02 -6.86 -0.22
N ASP A 7 2.36 -7.90 0.51
CA ASP A 7 2.89 -7.82 1.87
C ASP A 7 4.41 -7.57 1.82
N PHE A 8 4.83 -6.38 2.25
CA PHE A 8 6.24 -5.99 2.31
C PHE A 8 6.87 -6.30 3.67
N ASN A 9 6.06 -6.56 4.71
CA ASN A 9 6.52 -6.75 6.09
C ASN A 9 7.54 -5.69 6.54
N ALA A 10 7.31 -4.42 6.17
CA ALA A 10 8.23 -3.32 6.41
C ALA A 10 7.51 -2.15 7.08
N HIS A 11 8.23 -1.41 7.93
CA HIS A 11 7.65 -0.31 8.70
C HIS A 11 8.35 1.01 8.38
N SER A 12 7.57 2.02 7.99
CA SER A 12 8.05 3.36 7.68
C SER A 12 6.98 4.41 7.98
N THR A 13 7.42 5.61 8.37
CA THR A 13 6.50 6.76 8.51
C THR A 13 5.87 7.15 7.18
N GLU A 14 6.48 6.80 6.05
CA GLU A 14 5.95 7.08 4.70
C GLU A 14 4.56 6.47 4.44
N TRP A 15 4.23 5.36 5.10
CA TRP A 15 2.91 4.73 5.06
C TRP A 15 2.22 4.70 6.43
N GLY A 16 2.57 5.65 7.31
CA GLY A 16 1.82 5.92 8.53
C GLY A 16 2.19 5.07 9.75
N CYS A 17 3.30 4.32 9.71
CA CYS A 17 3.82 3.69 10.94
C CYS A 17 4.35 4.77 11.91
N SER A 18 4.32 4.49 13.22
CA SER A 18 4.93 5.41 14.19
C SER A 18 6.46 5.44 14.02
N PRO A 19 7.14 6.55 14.36
CA PRO A 19 8.61 6.62 14.31
C PRO A 19 9.31 5.54 15.14
N ARG A 20 8.64 5.00 16.16
CA ARG A 20 9.18 3.93 17.02
C ARG A 20 9.15 2.56 16.34
N GLN A 21 8.36 2.41 15.28
CA GLN A 21 8.21 1.15 14.55
C GLN A 21 9.08 1.10 13.30
N GLU A 22 9.72 2.21 12.89
CA GLU A 22 10.57 2.22 11.70
C GLU A 22 11.64 1.12 11.76
N ASP A 23 11.86 0.48 10.61
CA ASP A 23 12.87 -0.57 10.50
C ASP A 23 13.74 -0.42 9.23
N PRO A 24 14.90 -1.08 9.18
CA PRO A 24 15.79 -1.00 8.01
C PRO A 24 15.13 -1.49 6.70
N ARG A 25 14.13 -2.38 6.80
CA ARG A 25 13.37 -2.87 5.65
C ARG A 25 12.51 -1.75 5.08
N GLY A 26 11.88 -0.93 5.92
CA GLY A 26 11.13 0.25 5.53
C GLY A 26 11.98 1.20 4.70
N ARG A 27 13.17 1.54 5.19
CA ARG A 27 14.13 2.38 4.44
C ARG A 27 14.51 1.74 3.10
N ALA A 28 14.83 0.44 3.07
CA ALA A 28 15.17 -0.25 1.83
C ALA A 28 14.02 -0.24 0.81
N VAL A 29 12.77 -0.40 1.25
CA VAL A 29 11.59 -0.33 0.39
C VAL A 29 11.37 1.10 -0.14
N VAL A 30 11.59 2.12 0.69
CA VAL A 30 11.52 3.53 0.27
C VAL A 30 12.59 3.82 -0.79
N ASP A 31 13.84 3.44 -0.55
CA ASP A 31 14.95 3.64 -1.49
C ASP A 31 14.72 2.90 -2.81
N TRP A 32 14.21 1.67 -2.75
CA TRP A 32 13.80 0.89 -3.93
C TRP A 32 12.70 1.59 -4.72
N ALA A 33 11.62 2.03 -4.05
CA ALA A 33 10.51 2.69 -4.71
C ALA A 33 10.95 4.01 -5.38
N ALA A 34 11.76 4.80 -4.67
CA ALA A 34 12.33 6.04 -5.19
C ALA A 34 13.24 5.80 -6.40
N GLY A 35 14.12 4.79 -6.33
CA GLY A 35 15.02 4.42 -7.43
C GLY A 35 14.29 3.98 -8.71
N HIS A 36 13.06 3.50 -8.59
CA HIS A 36 12.21 3.12 -9.71
C HIS A 36 11.14 4.16 -10.08
N GLY A 37 11.11 5.33 -9.41
CA GLY A 37 10.11 6.37 -9.65
C GLY A 37 8.68 5.92 -9.36
N LEU A 38 8.49 5.02 -8.38
CA LEU A 38 7.19 4.52 -7.96
C LEU A 38 6.54 5.47 -6.96
N LEU A 39 5.22 5.59 -7.04
CA LEU A 39 4.40 6.37 -6.12
C LEU A 39 3.67 5.45 -5.16
N LEU A 40 3.72 5.77 -3.87
CA LEU A 40 2.93 5.09 -2.86
C LEU A 40 1.44 5.44 -3.07
N ILE A 41 0.60 4.41 -3.15
CA ILE A 41 -0.83 4.56 -3.38
C ILE A 41 -1.64 4.43 -2.10
N ASN A 42 -1.10 3.79 -1.05
CA ASN A 42 -1.76 3.70 0.26
C ASN A 42 -2.26 5.08 0.72
N ARG A 43 -3.49 5.12 1.24
CA ARG A 43 -4.13 6.34 1.78
C ARG A 43 -4.91 6.03 3.04
N GLY A 44 -5.16 7.06 3.85
CA GLY A 44 -5.87 6.91 5.11
C GLY A 44 -4.99 6.32 6.21
N SER A 45 -5.62 5.93 7.31
CA SER A 45 -4.94 5.48 8.53
C SER A 45 -5.38 4.09 8.99
N THR A 46 -6.16 3.37 8.18
CA THR A 46 -6.64 2.03 8.52
C THR A 46 -5.50 1.01 8.38
N SER A 47 -5.23 0.25 9.43
CA SER A 47 -4.22 -0.81 9.44
C SER A 47 -4.55 -1.92 8.45
N THR A 48 -3.54 -2.43 7.74
CA THR A 48 -3.71 -3.52 6.76
C THR A 48 -3.56 -4.90 7.41
N CYS A 49 -2.86 -4.98 8.54
CA CYS A 49 -2.71 -6.21 9.31
C CYS A 49 -3.01 -5.95 10.79
N VAL A 50 -3.91 -6.72 11.38
CA VAL A 50 -4.35 -6.64 12.78
C VAL A 50 -4.17 -7.99 13.44
N ARG A 51 -3.42 -7.99 14.53
CA ARG A 51 -3.11 -9.17 15.34
C ARG A 51 -3.49 -8.90 16.79
N PRO A 52 -3.61 -9.93 17.65
CA PRO A 52 -3.88 -9.73 19.08
C PRO A 52 -2.87 -8.82 19.79
N LYS A 53 -1.64 -8.70 19.27
CA LYS A 53 -0.55 -7.91 19.85
C LYS A 53 -0.41 -6.50 19.27
N GLY A 54 -1.27 -6.12 18.32
CA GLY A 54 -1.23 -4.80 17.70
C GLY A 54 -1.55 -4.84 16.21
N GLU A 55 -1.50 -3.65 15.61
CA GLU A 55 -1.85 -3.42 14.22
C GLU A 55 -0.73 -2.72 13.46
N SER A 56 -0.74 -2.89 12.13
CA SER A 56 0.31 -2.38 11.27
C SER A 56 -0.18 -2.12 9.85
N VAL A 57 0.54 -1.25 9.14
CA VAL A 57 0.43 -1.04 7.70
C VAL A 57 1.68 -1.66 7.08
N ILE A 58 1.56 -2.89 6.59
CA ILE A 58 2.67 -3.66 5.99
C ILE A 58 2.33 -4.16 4.58
N ASP A 59 1.06 -4.09 4.19
CA ASP A 59 0.60 -4.37 2.85
C ASP A 59 0.58 -3.05 2.05
N LEU A 60 1.45 -2.94 1.07
CA LEU A 60 1.68 -1.70 0.33
C LEU A 60 1.27 -1.85 -1.13
N THR A 61 0.78 -0.76 -1.72
CA THR A 61 0.50 -0.64 -3.14
C THR A 61 1.33 0.51 -3.70
N TRP A 62 2.17 0.19 -4.69
CA TRP A 62 3.02 1.12 -5.42
C TRP A 62 2.59 1.17 -6.88
N ALA A 63 2.75 2.33 -7.53
CA ALA A 63 2.44 2.46 -8.94
C ALA A 63 3.42 3.37 -9.68
N SER A 64 3.73 3.01 -10.94
CA SER A 64 4.37 3.96 -11.86
C SER A 64 3.50 5.21 -12.05
N PRO A 65 4.04 6.38 -12.41
CA PRO A 65 3.24 7.60 -12.57
C PRO A 65 2.08 7.45 -13.56
N SER A 66 2.28 6.68 -14.64
CA SER A 66 1.22 6.37 -15.61
C SER A 66 0.07 5.55 -15.01
N ALA A 67 0.37 4.61 -14.12
CA ALA A 67 -0.62 3.78 -13.44
C ALA A 67 -1.30 4.52 -12.28
N ALA A 68 -0.57 5.35 -11.55
CA ALA A 68 -1.11 6.15 -10.44
C ALA A 68 -2.29 7.03 -10.90
N ARG A 69 -2.24 7.55 -12.12
CA ARG A 69 -3.32 8.34 -12.75
C ARG A 69 -4.60 7.54 -13.03
N MET A 70 -4.53 6.21 -12.99
CA MET A 70 -5.68 5.33 -13.22
C MET A 70 -6.44 5.08 -11.91
N PHE A 71 -5.83 5.26 -10.74
CA PHE A 71 -6.52 5.03 -9.47
C PHE A 71 -7.62 6.06 -9.23
N ARG A 72 -8.84 5.56 -9.06
CA ARG A 72 -9.97 6.35 -8.53
C ARG A 72 -10.10 6.20 -7.03
N GLU A 73 -9.84 4.99 -6.53
CA GLU A 73 -9.98 4.65 -5.13
C GLU A 73 -8.93 3.62 -4.71
N TRP A 74 -8.50 3.76 -3.47
CA TRP A 74 -7.69 2.80 -2.73
C TRP A 74 -8.25 2.81 -1.30
N VAL A 75 -8.69 1.66 -0.80
CA VAL A 75 -9.29 1.56 0.54
C VAL A 75 -8.96 0.22 1.17
N VAL A 76 -8.81 0.23 2.49
CA VAL A 76 -8.75 -1.00 3.30
C VAL A 76 -10.18 -1.33 3.74
N GLU A 77 -10.65 -2.51 3.40
CA GLU A 77 -11.96 -3.01 3.84
C GLU A 77 -11.86 -3.44 5.30
N ALA A 78 -12.42 -2.63 6.20
CA ALA A 78 -12.29 -2.80 7.64
C ALA A 78 -13.40 -3.67 8.25
N GLU A 79 -14.58 -3.71 7.63
CA GLU A 79 -15.78 -4.37 8.16
C GLU A 79 -15.98 -5.77 7.58
N GLY A 80 -15.32 -6.09 6.47
CA GLY A 80 -15.35 -7.42 5.86
C GLY A 80 -14.56 -8.46 6.65
N GLU A 81 -15.18 -9.63 6.90
CA GLU A 81 -14.48 -10.76 7.50
C GLU A 81 -13.52 -11.42 6.48
N THR A 82 -12.25 -11.58 6.87
CA THR A 82 -11.20 -12.17 6.02
C THR A 82 -10.75 -13.55 6.49
N LEU A 83 -11.12 -13.96 7.72
CA LEU A 83 -10.53 -15.11 8.43
C LEU A 83 -8.99 -15.09 8.46
N SER A 84 -8.40 -13.89 8.38
CA SER A 84 -6.97 -13.62 8.34
C SER A 84 -6.65 -12.42 9.23
N ASP A 85 -5.43 -12.37 9.75
CA ASP A 85 -4.89 -11.17 10.39
C ASP A 85 -4.72 -10.01 9.38
N HIS A 86 -4.78 -10.28 8.07
CA HIS A 86 -4.72 -9.26 7.02
C HIS A 86 -6.12 -8.83 6.58
N ARG A 87 -6.25 -7.54 6.28
CA ARG A 87 -7.46 -6.91 5.70
C ARG A 87 -7.35 -6.85 4.19
N TYR A 88 -8.50 -6.91 3.52
CA TYR A 88 -8.54 -6.70 2.09
C TYR A 88 -8.20 -5.26 1.74
N ILE A 89 -7.38 -5.09 0.70
CA ILE A 89 -7.16 -3.81 0.04
C ILE A 89 -7.94 -3.85 -1.27
N VAL A 90 -8.83 -2.89 -1.45
CA VAL A 90 -9.68 -2.76 -2.64
C VAL A 90 -9.19 -1.59 -3.48
N LEU A 91 -8.97 -1.86 -4.77
CA LEU A 91 -8.43 -0.92 -5.74
C LEU A 91 -9.45 -0.69 -6.86
N THR A 92 -9.81 0.56 -7.10
CA THR A 92 -10.67 0.94 -8.23
C THR A 92 -9.86 1.68 -9.27
N LEU A 93 -9.79 1.14 -10.49
CA LEU A 93 -9.02 1.70 -11.60
C LEU A 93 -9.93 2.18 -12.73
N CYS A 94 -9.63 3.36 -13.27
CA CYS A 94 -10.18 3.85 -14.52
C CYS A 94 -9.24 3.48 -15.66
N LEU A 95 -9.59 2.46 -16.42
CA LEU A 95 -8.86 2.14 -17.64
C LEU A 95 -9.25 3.17 -18.71
N CYS A 96 -8.28 3.96 -19.19
CA CYS A 96 -8.51 4.71 -20.42
C CYS A 96 -8.68 3.70 -21.55
N THR A 97 -9.80 3.73 -22.26
CA THR A 97 -9.95 3.00 -23.51
C THR A 97 -8.87 3.48 -24.49
N PRO A 98 -8.21 2.57 -25.24
CA PRO A 98 -7.26 2.99 -26.26
C PRO A 98 -7.96 3.96 -27.22
N LYS A 99 -7.36 5.11 -27.49
CA LYS A 99 -7.73 5.87 -28.69
C LYS A 99 -7.40 4.96 -29.87
N ARG A 100 -8.42 4.65 -30.67
CA ARG A 100 -8.24 3.95 -31.95
C ARG A 100 -7.32 4.74 -32.87
#